data_AF-A0A6N2K2X2-F1
#
_entry.id   AF-A0A6N2K2X2-F1
#
_cell.length_a   1.000
_cell.length_b   1.000
_cell.length_c   1.000
_cell.angle_alpha   90.00
_cell.angle_beta   90.00
_cell.angle_gamma   90.00
#
_symmetry.space_group_name_H-M   'P 1'
#
loop_
_entity.id
_entity.type
_entity.pdbx_description
1 polymer ?
#
loop_
_entity_poly.entity_id
_entity_poly.type
_entity_poly.pdbx_seq_one_letter_code
_entity_poly.pdbx_strand_id
1 'polypeptide(L)'
;MRGITENSVTDIFEHIKNERAFVLKVSALEIYNESVIDLLNHESGHLRLLDDPERGIIVEKLVEEVVKDINHLRHLIGICEGIHF
;
A
#
# COMPACT_ATOMS: atom_id res chain seq x y z
N MET A 1 -2.62 10.22 -12.01
CA MET A 1 -1.92 8.93 -11.84
C MET A 1 -2.67 7.72 -12.39
N ARG A 2 -3.97 7.80 -12.70
CA ARG A 2 -4.80 6.65 -13.12
C ARG A 2 -4.21 5.74 -14.20
N GLY A 3 -3.51 6.28 -15.21
CA GLY A 3 -2.97 5.46 -16.31
C GLY A 3 -1.95 4.41 -15.87
N ILE A 4 -0.93 4.81 -15.11
CA ILE A 4 0.13 3.87 -14.67
C ILE A 4 -0.40 2.91 -13.60
N THR A 5 -1.14 3.44 -12.61
CA THR A 5 -1.67 2.63 -11.52
C THR A 5 -2.63 1.56 -12.04
N GLU A 6 -3.58 1.92 -12.91
CA GLU A 6 -4.57 0.98 -13.44
C GLU A 6 -3.96 -0.09 -14.33
N ASN A 7 -3.00 0.29 -15.18
CA ASN A 7 -2.26 -0.67 -15.99
C ASN A 7 -1.46 -1.63 -15.10
N SER A 8 -0.76 -1.11 -14.08
CA SER A 8 0.03 -1.95 -13.15
C SER A 8 -0.86 -2.93 -12.38
N VAL A 9 -2.03 -2.49 -11.91
CA VAL A 9 -3.02 -3.37 -11.25
C VAL A 9 -3.44 -4.48 -12.20
N THR A 10 -3.77 -4.15 -13.45
CA THR A 10 -4.18 -5.14 -14.45
C THR A 10 -3.06 -6.14 -14.71
N ASP A 11 -1.84 -5.67 -14.97
CA ASP A 11 -0.68 -6.51 -15.27
C ASP A 11 -0.34 -7.47 -14.11
N ILE A 12 -0.39 -6.99 -12.86
CA ILE A 12 -0.19 -7.82 -11.67
C ILE A 12 -1.24 -8.95 -11.63
N PHE A 13 -2.52 -8.61 -11.81
CA PHE A 13 -3.59 -9.60 -11.74
C PHE A 13 -3.59 -10.59 -12.92
N GLU A 14 -3.15 -10.17 -14.10
CA GLU A 14 -2.94 -11.07 -15.24
C GLU A 14 -1.77 -12.03 -14.99
N HIS A 15 -0.69 -11.56 -14.38
CA HIS A 15 0.46 -12.39 -14.05
C HIS A 15 0.10 -13.45 -12.99
N ILE A 16 -0.46 -13.04 -11.85
CA ILE A 16 -0.76 -13.95 -10.73
C ILE A 16 -1.87 -14.97 -11.05
N LYS A 17 -2.71 -14.72 -12.06
CA LYS A 17 -3.71 -15.69 -12.53
C LYS A 17 -3.08 -17.02 -12.97
N ASN A 18 -1.83 -16.99 -13.44
CA ASN A 18 -1.08 -18.18 -13.86
C ASN A 18 -0.25 -18.80 -12.71
N GLU A 19 -0.22 -18.17 -11.54
CA GLU A 19 0.53 -18.64 -10.38
C GLU A 19 -0.28 -19.62 -9.55
N ARG A 20 0.39 -20.65 -9.02
CA ARG A 20 -0.27 -21.71 -8.24
C ARG A 20 -0.73 -21.24 -6.86
N ALA A 21 0.01 -20.32 -6.26
CA ALA A 21 -0.30 -19.73 -4.97
C ALA A 21 0.48 -18.41 -4.82
N PHE A 22 -0.22 -17.36 -4.39
CA PHE A 22 0.37 -16.06 -4.15
C PHE A 22 -0.33 -15.37 -2.97
N VAL A 23 0.35 -14.42 -2.36
CA VAL A 23 -0.24 -13.49 -1.38
C VAL A 23 0.14 -12.10 -1.83
N LEU A 24 -0.86 -11.28 -2.13
CA LEU A 24 -0.66 -9.87 -2.45
C LEU A 24 -1.00 -9.05 -1.21
N LYS A 25 -0.05 -8.23 -0.77
CA LYS A 25 -0.23 -7.27 0.32
C LYS A 25 0.06 -5.86 -0.19
N VAL A 26 -0.65 -4.88 0.35
CA VAL A 26 -0.40 -3.48 0.06
C VAL A 26 -0.29 -2.69 1.36
N SER A 27 0.58 -1.69 1.34
CA SER A 27 0.66 -0.66 2.36
C SER A 27 0.65 0.69 1.67
N ALA A 28 0.10 1.70 2.33
CA ALA A 28 0.07 3.05 1.80
C ALA A 28 0.39 4.02 2.93
N LEU A 29 1.29 4.96 2.64
CA LEU A 29 1.70 6.00 3.58
C LEU A 29 1.81 7.34 2.85
N GLU A 30 1.67 8.39 3.62
CA GLU A 30 1.97 9.75 3.20
C GLU A 30 3.11 10.29 4.07
N ILE A 31 4.00 11.09 3.45
CA ILE A 31 5.01 11.86 4.15
C ILE A 31 4.68 13.33 3.95
N TYR A 32 4.16 13.97 4.99
CA TYR A 32 3.80 15.37 4.98
C TYR A 32 4.47 16.08 6.16
N ASN A 33 5.21 17.16 5.90
CA ASN A 33 5.93 17.91 6.93
C ASN A 33 6.76 17.00 7.87
N GLU A 34 7.56 16.10 7.27
CA GLU A 34 8.41 15.11 7.96
C GLU A 34 7.65 14.09 8.83
N SER A 35 6.33 14.10 8.77
CA SER A 35 5.47 13.14 9.46
C SER A 35 5.07 12.01 8.53
N VAL A 36 5.33 10.78 8.93
CA VAL A 36 4.85 9.58 8.25
C VAL A 36 3.47 9.23 8.79
N ILE A 37 2.48 9.11 7.91
CA ILE A 37 1.08 8.82 8.25
C ILE A 37 0.65 7.57 7.49
N ASP A 38 0.01 6.63 8.18
CA ASP A 38 -0.63 5.48 7.55
C ASP A 38 -1.91 5.91 6.84
N LEU A 39 -2.03 5.63 5.54
CA LEU A 39 -3.24 5.97 4.76
C LEU A 39 -4.32 4.89 4.83
N LEU A 40 -3.99 3.69 5.30
CA LEU A 40 -4.94 2.61 5.52
C LEU A 40 -5.46 2.59 6.96
N ASN A 41 -4.77 3.26 7.88
CA ASN A 41 -5.20 3.45 9.27
C ASN A 41 -4.80 4.82 9.83
N HIS A 42 -5.58 5.85 9.55
CA HIS A 42 -5.31 7.21 10.05
C HIS A 42 -5.29 7.34 11.59
N GLU A 43 -5.83 6.37 12.32
CA GLU A 43 -5.80 6.35 13.80
C GLU A 43 -4.44 5.91 14.36
N SER A 44 -3.51 5.44 13.52
CA SER A 44 -2.16 5.01 13.95
C SER A 44 -1.31 6.16 14.51
N GLY A 45 -1.67 7.40 14.21
CA GLY A 45 -0.84 8.58 14.44
C GLY A 45 0.44 8.55 13.60
N HIS A 46 1.45 9.31 14.05
CA HIS A 46 2.73 9.42 13.35
C HIS A 46 3.55 8.13 13.48
N LEU A 47 3.87 7.53 12.33
CA LEU A 47 4.71 6.32 12.26
C LEU A 47 6.19 6.67 12.38
N ARG A 48 6.97 5.70 12.87
CA ARG A 48 8.42 5.84 13.04
C ARG A 48 9.18 5.10 11.94
N LEU A 49 10.25 5.71 11.47
CA LEU A 49 11.24 5.06 10.62
C LEU A 49 12.28 4.38 11.51
N LEU A 50 12.61 3.13 11.21
CA LEU A 50 13.61 2.34 11.92
C LEU A 50 14.63 1.79 10.92
N ASP A 51 15.90 1.74 11.33
CA ASP A 51 16.95 1.06 10.59
C ASP A 51 17.03 -0.40 11.05
N ASP A 52 16.54 -1.32 10.22
CA ASP A 52 16.67 -2.76 10.43
C ASP A 52 17.97 -3.26 9.77
N PRO A 53 18.84 -4.00 10.49
CA PRO A 53 20.12 -4.48 9.94
C PRO A 53 20.00 -5.39 8.72
N GLU A 54 18.88 -6.08 8.54
CA GLU A 54 18.67 -7.03 7.44
C GLU A 54 17.75 -6.46 6.35
N ARG A 55 16.70 -5.74 6.76
CA ARG A 55 15.62 -5.24 5.89
C ARG A 55 15.84 -3.78 5.44
N GLY A 56 16.84 -3.09 5.99
CA GLY A 56 17.08 -1.67 5.74
C GLY A 56 16.08 -0.78 6.46
N ILE A 57 15.73 0.35 5.86
CA ILE A 57 14.77 1.30 6.44
C ILE A 57 13.37 0.69 6.40
N ILE A 58 12.74 0.54 7.57
CA ILE A 58 11.37 0.07 7.73
C ILE A 58 10.50 1.12 8.40
N VAL A 59 9.19 1.06 8.16
CA VAL A 59 8.19 1.88 8.84
C VAL A 59 7.53 1.02 9.92
N GLU A 60 7.69 1.41 11.18
CA GLU A 60 7.13 0.68 12.31
C GLU A 60 5.59 0.74 12.27
N LYS A 61 4.92 -0.40 12.47
CA LYS A 61 3.44 -0.53 12.57
C LYS A 61 2.64 -0.08 11.34
N LEU A 62 3.29 0.13 10.20
CA LEU A 62 2.58 0.38 8.94
C LEU A 62 1.66 -0.80 8.62
N VAL A 63 0.40 -0.51 8.32
CA VAL A 63 -0.59 -1.53 8.00
C VAL A 63 -0.25 -2.20 6.66
N GLU A 64 -0.25 -3.52 6.66
CA GLU A 64 -0.20 -4.36 5.46
C GLU A 64 -1.57 -5.02 5.26
N GLU A 65 -2.35 -4.53 4.30
CA GLU A 65 -3.64 -5.12 3.98
C GLU A 65 -3.47 -6.24 2.95
N VAL A 66 -4.06 -7.40 3.24
CA VAL A 66 -4.06 -8.55 2.31
C VAL A 66 -5.13 -8.32 1.25
N VAL A 67 -4.69 -8.22 0.00
CA VAL A 67 -5.58 -8.01 -1.15
C VAL A 67 -6.36 -9.29 -1.44
N LYS A 68 -7.67 -9.16 -1.63
CA LYS A 68 -8.60 -10.28 -1.82
C LYS A 68 -8.88 -10.51 -3.29
N ASP A 69 -9.08 -9.42 -4.02
CA ASP A 69 -9.33 -9.39 -5.45
C ASP A 69 -8.98 -8.01 -6.04
N ILE A 70 -9.12 -7.87 -7.36
CA ILE A 70 -8.79 -6.65 -8.09
C ILE A 70 -9.64 -5.44 -7.67
N ASN A 71 -10.90 -5.68 -7.27
CA ASN A 71 -11.79 -4.61 -6.82
C ASN A 71 -11.39 -4.15 -5.41
N HIS A 72 -10.95 -5.08 -4.55
CA HIS A 72 -10.38 -4.73 -3.25
C HIS A 72 -9.15 -3.83 -3.42
N LEU A 73 -8.22 -4.17 -4.31
CA LEU A 73 -7.04 -3.32 -4.56
C LEU A 73 -7.43 -1.93 -5.09
N ARG A 74 -8.33 -1.86 -6.08
CA ARG A 74 -8.83 -0.58 -6.59
C ARG A 74 -9.49 0.26 -5.50
N HIS A 75 -10.23 -0.37 -4.60
CA HIS A 75 -10.83 0.32 -3.46
C HIS A 75 -9.76 0.90 -2.52
N LEU A 76 -8.75 0.11 -2.13
CA LEU A 76 -7.64 0.58 -1.28
C LEU A 76 -6.89 1.74 -1.93
N ILE A 77 -6.63 1.68 -3.24
CA ILE A 77 -6.05 2.79 -4.01
C ILE A 77 -6.95 4.03 -3.96
N GLY A 78 -8.27 3.84 -4.10
CA GLY A 78 -9.25 4.92 -4.01
C GLY A 78 -9.28 5.62 -2.65
N ILE A 79 -9.10 4.88 -1.55
CA ILE A 79 -8.95 5.46 -0.19
C ILE A 79 -7.74 6.41 -0.17
N CYS A 80 -6.61 5.97 -0.74
CA CYS A 80 -5.37 6.75 -0.77
C CYS A 80 -5.47 8.00 -1.68
N GLU A 81 -6.18 7.92 -2.81
CA GLU A 81 -6.38 9.05 -3.73
C GLU A 81 -7.41 10.07 -3.21
N GLY A 82 -8.34 9.66 -2.34
CA GLY A 82 -9.44 10.47 -1.81
C GLY A 82 -9.05 11.52 -0.77
N ILE A 83 -7.75 11.64 -0.45
CA ILE A 83 -7.22 12.64 0.49
C ILE A 83 -7.15 13.99 -0.24
N HIS A 84 -8.30 14.64 -0.30
CA HIS A 84 -8.41 16.03 -0.76
C HIS A 84 -8.17 16.96 0.44
N PHE A 85 -7.12 17.78 0.34
CA PHE A 85 -6.89 18.95 1.20
C PHE A 85 -7.96 20.03 0.96
#